data_AF-A0A3C0IM38-F1
#
_entry.id   AF-A0A3C0IM38-F1
#
_cell.length_a   1.000
_cell.length_b   1.000
_cell.length_c   1.000
_cell.angle_alpha   90.00
_cell.angle_beta   90.00
_cell.angle_gamma   90.00
#
_symmetry.space_group_name_H-M   'P 1'
#
loop_
_entity.id
_entity.type
_entity.pdbx_description
1 polymer ?
#
loop_
_entity_poly.entity_id
_entity_poly.type
_entity_poly.pdbx_seq_one_letter_code
_entity_poly.pdbx_strand_id
1 'polypeptide(L)'
;MSDFYQQAFMNSLLPKVFCEAKIDETHQSITDFKILSVNKAFATLVGISIPALENNYAKQVLPEALYKNFNWSFYFSDIITQTGSKIIELFVPHVDKWYQVEATVDQPLFIAVTYTDVTKQKKDNSLLQHVTV
;
A
#
# COMPACT_ATOMS: atom_id res chain seq x y z
N MET A 1 7.38 -21.00 1.06
CA MET A 1 8.02 -20.08 0.09
C MET A 1 9.51 -20.36 0.14
N SER A 2 10.21 -20.54 -0.99
CA SER A 2 11.65 -20.81 -0.94
C SER A 2 12.41 -19.58 -0.39
N ASP A 3 13.57 -19.83 0.22
CA ASP A 3 14.43 -18.78 0.79
C ASP A 3 14.76 -17.69 -0.24
N PHE A 4 14.89 -18.07 -1.52
CA PHE A 4 15.12 -17.15 -2.63
C PHE A 4 14.00 -16.10 -2.78
N TYR A 5 12.74 -16.53 -2.81
CA TYR A 5 11.61 -15.60 -2.98
C TYR A 5 11.42 -14.70 -1.76
N GLN A 6 11.65 -15.24 -0.56
CA GLN A 6 11.62 -14.43 0.66
C GLN A 6 12.72 -13.36 0.63
N GLN A 7 13.95 -13.72 0.27
CA GLN A 7 15.03 -12.74 0.13
C GLN A 7 14.75 -11.70 -0.94
N ALA A 8 14.20 -12.10 -2.10
CA ALA A 8 13.82 -11.18 -3.16
C ALA A 8 12.74 -10.17 -2.70
N PHE A 9 11.74 -10.63 -1.95
CA PHE A 9 10.75 -9.77 -1.33
C PHE A 9 11.39 -8.82 -0.32
N MET A 10 12.18 -9.36 0.61
CA MET A 10 12.81 -8.61 1.71
C MET A 10 13.81 -7.56 1.24
N ASN A 11 14.52 -7.82 0.13
CA ASN A 11 15.55 -6.95 -0.42
C ASN A 11 15.04 -6.07 -1.58
N SER A 12 13.76 -6.15 -1.93
CA SER A 12 13.17 -5.25 -2.94
C SER A 12 13.29 -3.80 -2.47
N LEU A 13 13.70 -2.91 -3.40
CA LEU A 13 13.81 -1.47 -3.14
C LEU A 13 12.44 -0.78 -3.06
N LEU A 14 11.41 -1.40 -3.61
CA LEU A 14 10.05 -0.88 -3.54
C LEU A 14 9.42 -1.31 -2.22
N PRO A 15 8.78 -0.39 -1.48
CA PRO A 15 7.94 -0.74 -0.34
C PRO A 15 6.83 -1.72 -0.73
N LYS A 16 6.78 -2.86 -0.03
CA LYS A 16 5.75 -3.88 -0.23
C LYS A 16 5.16 -4.35 1.08
N VAL A 17 3.85 -4.57 1.08
CA VAL A 17 3.09 -5.14 2.19
C VAL A 17 2.08 -6.16 1.66
N PHE A 18 1.95 -7.26 2.37
CA PHE A 18 0.86 -8.22 2.22
C PHE A 18 -0.07 -8.08 3.40
N CYS A 19 -1.36 -7.98 3.14
CA CYS A 19 -2.38 -7.89 4.18
C CYS A 19 -3.59 -8.77 3.90
N GLU A 20 -4.31 -9.07 4.97
CA GLU A 20 -5.59 -9.75 4.96
C GLU A 20 -6.69 -8.76 5.35
N ALA A 21 -7.72 -8.64 4.52
CA ALA A 21 -8.87 -7.80 4.81
C ALA A 21 -9.70 -8.37 5.97
N LYS A 22 -9.94 -7.57 7.00
CA LYS A 22 -10.85 -7.91 8.10
C LYS A 22 -12.28 -7.52 7.70
N ILE A 23 -13.16 -8.51 7.62
CA ILE A 23 -14.58 -8.29 7.27
C ILE A 23 -15.42 -8.19 8.54
N ASP A 24 -16.34 -7.23 8.55
CA ASP A 24 -17.50 -7.27 9.44
C ASP A 24 -18.58 -8.14 8.80
N GLU A 25 -18.86 -9.28 9.41
CA GLU A 25 -19.84 -10.26 8.90
C GLU A 25 -21.27 -9.70 8.87
N THR A 26 -21.60 -8.74 9.74
CA THR A 26 -22.94 -8.15 9.82
C THR A 26 -23.23 -7.27 8.62
N HIS A 27 -22.23 -6.47 8.22
CA HIS A 27 -22.36 -5.47 7.16
C HIS A 27 -21.66 -5.88 5.85
N GLN A 28 -21.03 -7.07 5.83
CA GLN A 28 -20.21 -7.57 4.72
C GLN A 28 -19.23 -6.53 4.18
N SER A 29 -18.54 -5.83 5.08
CA SER A 29 -17.67 -4.70 4.71
C SER A 29 -16.28 -4.82 5.32
N ILE A 30 -15.27 -4.27 4.62
CA ILE A 30 -13.89 -4.26 5.11
C ILE A 30 -13.75 -3.21 6.23
N THR A 31 -13.40 -3.66 7.42
CA THR A 31 -13.22 -2.79 8.59
C THR A 31 -11.77 -2.48 8.92
N ASP A 32 -10.83 -3.34 8.52
CA ASP A 32 -9.39 -3.15 8.77
C ASP A 32 -8.56 -4.10 7.90
N PHE A 33 -7.24 -4.05 8.05
CA PHE A 33 -6.29 -4.93 7.36
C PHE A 33 -5.29 -5.48 8.36
N LYS A 34 -5.20 -6.82 8.48
CA LYS A 34 -4.13 -7.45 9.24
C LYS A 34 -2.88 -7.49 8.37
N ILE A 35 -1.78 -6.92 8.85
CA ILE A 35 -0.50 -6.94 8.15
C ILE A 35 0.11 -8.33 8.31
N LEU A 36 0.23 -9.07 7.21
CA LEU A 36 0.78 -10.43 7.23
C LEU A 36 2.29 -10.42 7.08
N SER A 37 2.80 -9.62 6.14
CA SER A 37 4.24 -9.45 5.96
C SER A 37 4.58 -8.13 5.29
N VAL A 38 5.74 -7.58 5.63
CA VAL A 38 6.28 -6.34 5.06
C VAL A 38 7.75 -6.51 4.70
N ASN A 39 8.21 -5.81 3.69
CA ASN A 39 9.64 -5.77 3.39
C ASN A 39 10.35 -4.59 4.09
N LYS A 40 11.70 -4.57 4.00
CA LYS A 40 12.53 -3.53 4.61
C LYS A 40 12.18 -2.13 4.08
N ALA A 41 11.89 -2.01 2.80
CA ALA A 41 11.55 -0.72 2.19
C ALA A 41 10.23 -0.15 2.76
N PHE A 42 9.23 -1.00 3.03
CA PHE A 42 7.98 -0.56 3.64
C PHE A 42 8.14 -0.16 5.11
N ALA A 43 8.88 -0.96 5.89
CA ALA A 43 9.22 -0.61 7.27
C ALA A 43 9.90 0.77 7.36
N THR A 44 10.87 1.04 6.46
CA THR A 44 11.54 2.34 6.36
C THR A 44 10.59 3.46 5.93
N LEU A 45 9.70 3.19 4.96
CA LEU A 45 8.71 4.17 4.48
C LEU A 45 7.82 4.68 5.62
N VAL A 46 7.34 3.76 6.47
CA VAL A 46 6.41 4.11 7.57
C VAL A 46 7.12 4.45 8.88
N GLY A 47 8.44 4.22 8.97
CA GLY A 47 9.25 4.49 10.15
C GLY A 47 9.03 3.52 11.31
N ILE A 48 8.55 2.30 11.05
CA ILE A 48 8.19 1.30 12.06
C ILE A 48 8.91 -0.01 11.78
N SER A 49 9.39 -0.67 12.83
CA SER A 49 10.07 -1.96 12.69
C SER A 49 9.12 -3.06 12.20
N ILE A 50 9.65 -4.00 11.41
CA ILE A 50 8.89 -5.15 10.89
C ILE A 50 8.12 -5.90 12.00
N PRO A 51 8.74 -6.25 13.16
CA PRO A 51 8.03 -6.96 14.22
C PRO A 51 6.88 -6.18 14.86
N ALA A 52 6.92 -4.84 14.81
CA ALA A 52 5.83 -4.00 15.29
C ALA A 52 4.71 -3.82 14.25
N LEU A 53 4.97 -4.14 12.97
CA LEU A 53 4.00 -4.09 11.90
C LEU A 53 3.27 -5.42 11.72
N GLU A 54 4.03 -6.52 11.59
CA GLU A 54 3.46 -7.83 11.27
C GLU A 54 2.53 -8.35 12.38
N ASN A 55 1.49 -9.06 11.96
CA ASN A 55 0.39 -9.59 12.78
C ASN A 55 -0.47 -8.56 13.51
N ASN A 56 -0.25 -7.27 13.29
CA ASN A 56 -1.09 -6.20 13.83
C ASN A 56 -2.05 -5.65 12.76
N TYR A 57 -3.06 -4.93 13.22
CA TYR A 57 -3.99 -4.26 12.33
C TYR A 57 -3.45 -2.91 11.88
N ALA A 58 -3.64 -2.59 10.60
CA ALA A 58 -3.16 -1.35 9.98
C ALA A 58 -3.59 -0.10 10.77
N LYS A 59 -4.84 -0.03 11.26
CA LYS A 59 -5.32 1.09 12.09
C LYS A 59 -4.56 1.28 13.41
N GLN A 60 -4.00 0.21 13.96
CA GLN A 60 -3.31 0.23 15.26
C GLN A 60 -1.86 0.70 15.13
N VAL A 61 -1.22 0.37 14.01
CA VAL A 61 0.23 0.54 13.86
C VAL A 61 0.61 1.58 12.83
N LEU A 62 -0.16 1.79 11.76
CA LEU A 62 0.21 2.74 10.72
C LEU A 62 -0.06 4.19 11.15
N PRO A 63 0.82 5.13 10.76
CA PRO A 63 0.57 6.56 10.96
C PRO A 63 -0.76 7.00 10.34
N GLU A 64 -1.50 7.86 11.05
CA GLU A 64 -2.80 8.36 10.58
C GLU A 64 -2.70 9.04 9.21
N ALA A 65 -1.58 9.71 8.92
CA ALA A 65 -1.35 10.39 7.66
C ALA A 65 -1.19 9.44 6.44
N LEU A 66 -0.99 8.15 6.67
CA LEU A 66 -1.02 7.12 5.62
C LEU A 66 -2.37 6.43 5.55
N TYR A 67 -3.00 6.17 6.71
CA TYR A 67 -4.21 5.38 6.77
C TYR A 67 -5.52 6.19 6.62
N LYS A 68 -5.62 7.40 7.19
CA LYS A 68 -6.87 8.18 7.21
C LYS A 68 -7.09 9.07 5.99
N ASN A 69 -6.03 9.38 5.23
CA ASN A 69 -6.10 10.29 4.08
C ASN A 69 -6.79 9.68 2.85
N PHE A 70 -7.10 8.39 2.88
CA PHE A 70 -7.70 7.68 1.75
C PHE A 70 -8.66 6.59 2.25
N ASN A 71 -9.75 6.36 1.50
CA ASN A 71 -10.72 5.33 1.86
C ASN A 71 -10.25 3.94 1.38
N TRP A 72 -9.27 3.38 2.09
CA TRP A 72 -8.67 2.08 1.78
C TRP A 72 -9.69 0.93 1.78
N SER A 73 -10.64 0.93 2.71
CA SER A 73 -11.72 -0.07 2.77
C SER A 73 -12.53 -0.12 1.48
N PHE A 74 -12.96 1.04 0.97
CA PHE A 74 -13.71 1.11 -0.28
C PHE A 74 -12.85 0.68 -1.48
N TYR A 75 -11.62 1.19 -1.56
CA TYR A 75 -10.70 0.89 -2.66
C TYR A 75 -10.40 -0.61 -2.78
N PHE A 76 -10.07 -1.27 -1.68
CA PHE A 76 -9.77 -2.70 -1.70
C PHE A 76 -11.01 -3.58 -1.87
N SER A 77 -12.18 -3.16 -1.37
CA SER A 77 -13.44 -3.87 -1.62
C SER A 77 -13.76 -3.94 -3.11
N ASP A 78 -13.51 -2.85 -3.82
CA ASP A 78 -13.73 -2.75 -5.25
C ASP A 78 -12.74 -3.62 -6.06
N ILE A 79 -11.47 -3.69 -5.63
CA ILE A 79 -10.46 -4.58 -6.24
C ILE A 79 -10.84 -6.06 -6.07
N ILE A 80 -11.22 -6.47 -4.85
CA ILE A 80 -11.57 -7.86 -4.52
C ILE A 80 -12.76 -8.35 -5.35
N THR A 81 -13.71 -7.46 -5.66
CA THR A 81 -14.99 -7.84 -6.29
C THR A 81 -14.97 -7.74 -7.81
N GLN A 82 -14.10 -6.93 -8.42
CA GLN A 82 -14.21 -6.60 -9.85
C GLN A 82 -12.96 -6.92 -10.67
N THR A 83 -11.78 -6.47 -10.24
CA THR A 83 -10.63 -6.33 -11.15
C THR A 83 -9.47 -7.26 -10.84
N GLY A 84 -9.31 -7.72 -9.60
CA GLY A 84 -8.12 -8.46 -9.16
C GLY A 84 -6.86 -7.59 -9.01
N SER A 85 -6.76 -6.46 -9.71
CA SER A 85 -5.72 -5.45 -9.49
C SER A 85 -6.18 -4.03 -9.81
N LYS A 86 -5.58 -3.02 -9.14
CA LYS A 86 -5.72 -1.59 -9.47
C LYS A 86 -4.47 -0.80 -9.12
N ILE A 87 -4.32 0.33 -9.81
CA ILE A 87 -3.29 1.33 -9.55
C ILE A 87 -3.97 2.67 -9.27
N ILE A 88 -3.52 3.36 -8.24
CA ILE A 88 -3.86 4.75 -7.95
C ILE A 88 -2.59 5.55 -7.67
N GLU A 89 -2.68 6.86 -7.78
CA GLU A 89 -1.64 7.76 -7.32
C GLU A 89 -2.20 8.65 -6.22
N LEU A 90 -1.46 8.81 -5.13
CA LEU A 90 -1.86 9.63 -4.00
C LEU A 90 -0.68 10.47 -3.50
N PHE A 91 -0.98 11.72 -3.17
CA PHE A 91 -0.03 12.59 -2.50
C PHE A 91 -0.05 12.32 -1.01
N VAL A 92 1.14 12.23 -0.42
CA VAL A 92 1.35 11.97 0.99
C VAL A 92 1.94 13.23 1.62
N PRO A 93 1.12 14.08 2.27
CA PRO A 93 1.55 15.42 2.69
C PRO A 93 2.73 15.44 3.67
N HIS A 94 2.79 14.46 4.58
CA HIS A 94 3.80 14.45 5.65
C HIS A 94 5.23 14.16 5.18
N VAL A 95 5.38 13.58 3.97
CA VAL A 95 6.69 13.37 3.35
C VAL A 95 6.87 14.16 2.05
N ASP A 96 5.90 15.02 1.68
CA ASP A 96 5.87 15.79 0.43
C ASP A 96 6.18 14.95 -0.82
N LYS A 97 5.50 13.80 -0.92
CA LYS A 97 5.75 12.82 -1.98
C LYS A 97 4.48 12.32 -2.62
N TRP A 98 4.56 12.06 -3.93
CA TRP A 98 3.56 11.33 -4.68
C TRP A 98 3.95 9.86 -4.72
N TYR A 99 2.99 9.00 -4.36
CA TYR A 99 3.13 7.56 -4.47
C TYR A 99 2.13 7.00 -5.47
N GLN A 100 2.63 6.20 -6.41
CA GLN A 100 1.80 5.25 -7.13
C GLN A 100 1.65 4.01 -6.25
N VAL A 101 0.42 3.63 -5.97
CA VAL A 101 0.06 2.45 -5.17
C VAL A 101 -0.59 1.43 -6.08
N GLU A 102 0.10 0.32 -6.27
CA GLU A 102 -0.39 -0.83 -6.99
C GLU A 102 -0.89 -1.87 -5.99
N ALA A 103 -2.11 -2.35 -6.19
CA ALA A 103 -2.76 -3.34 -5.35
C ALA A 103 -3.21 -4.53 -6.19
N THR A 104 -2.90 -5.75 -5.73
CA THR A 104 -3.31 -6.99 -6.39
C THR A 104 -3.95 -7.95 -5.38
N VAL A 105 -4.90 -8.76 -5.84
CA VAL A 105 -5.65 -9.75 -5.07
C VAL A 105 -5.66 -11.03 -5.89
N ASP A 106 -4.80 -11.97 -5.51
CA ASP A 106 -4.73 -13.29 -6.15
C ASP A 106 -5.60 -14.33 -5.44
N GLN A 107 -5.88 -14.11 -4.15
CA GLN A 107 -6.75 -14.93 -3.32
C GLN A 107 -7.75 -14.01 -2.59
N PRO A 108 -9.04 -14.40 -2.44
CA PRO A 108 -10.01 -13.58 -1.74
C PRO A 108 -9.50 -13.11 -0.38
N LEU A 109 -9.67 -11.81 -0.10
CA LEU A 109 -9.23 -11.11 1.13
C LEU A 109 -7.72 -10.89 1.28
N PHE A 110 -6.86 -11.55 0.49
CA PHE A 110 -5.41 -11.36 0.55
C PHE A 110 -4.97 -10.35 -0.50
N ILE A 111 -4.37 -9.26 -0.02
CA ILE A 111 -4.00 -8.12 -0.85
C ILE A 111 -2.48 -7.93 -0.77
N ALA A 112 -1.84 -7.81 -1.93
CA ALA A 112 -0.47 -7.34 -2.05
C ALA A 112 -0.49 -5.88 -2.47
N VAL A 113 0.31 -5.04 -1.80
CA VAL A 113 0.41 -3.62 -2.12
C VAL A 113 1.87 -3.25 -2.32
N THR A 114 2.16 -2.59 -3.45
CA THR A 114 3.47 -2.03 -3.78
C THR A 114 3.36 -0.52 -3.91
N TYR A 115 4.30 0.21 -3.31
CA TYR A 115 4.38 1.66 -3.43
C TYR A 115 5.60 2.05 -4.27
N THR A 116 5.40 3.01 -5.17
CA THR A 116 6.46 3.59 -5.99
C THR A 116 6.45 5.09 -5.81
N ASP A 117 7.57 5.68 -5.40
CA ASP A 117 7.73 7.14 -5.35
C ASP A 117 7.81 7.69 -6.77
N VAL A 118 6.75 8.39 -7.18
CA VAL A 118 6.61 9.01 -8.51
C VAL A 118 6.75 10.54 -8.44
N THR A 119 7.27 11.07 -7.32
CA THR A 119 7.37 12.52 -7.07
C THR A 119 8.16 13.24 -8.16
N LYS A 120 9.28 12.64 -8.60
CA LYS A 120 10.11 13.21 -9.67
C LYS A 120 9.33 13.32 -10.98
N GLN A 121 8.63 12.25 -11.38
CA GLN A 121 7.83 12.20 -12.60
C GLN A 121 6.69 13.23 -12.57
N LYS A 122 6.05 13.43 -11.41
CA LYS A 122 5.00 14.44 -11.24
C LYS A 122 5.54 15.86 -11.36
N LYS A 123 6.70 16.16 -10.78
CA LYS A 123 7.37 17.48 -10.92
C LYS A 123 7.74 17.73 -12.38
N ASP A 124 8.33 16.76 -13.06
CA ASP A 124 8.72 16.88 -14.47
C ASP A 124 7.50 17.07 -15.39
N ASN A 125 6.38 16.37 -15.14
CA ASN A 125 5.15 16.54 -15.91
C ASN A 125 4.47 17.90 -15.68
N SER A 126 4.49 18.43 -14.46
CA SER A 126 4.02 19.78 -14.19
C SER A 126 4.85 20.84 -14.93
N LEU A 127 6.17 20.62 -15.03
CA LEU A 127 7.07 21.48 -15.79
C LEU A 127 6.83 21.39 -17.31
N LEU A 128 6.55 20.19 -17.85
CA LEU A 128 6.25 19.99 -19.28
C LEU A 128 4.92 20.63 -19.70
N GLN A 129 3.91 20.66 -18.81
CA GLN A 129 2.64 21.35 -19.07
C GLN A 129 2.78 22.88 -19.16
N HIS A 130 3.86 23.45 -18.62
CA HIS A 130 4.15 24.89 -18.71
C HIS A 130 5.01 25.29 -19.92
N VAL A 131 5.56 24.32 -20.68
CA VAL A 131 6.43 24.60 -21.85
C VAL A 131 5.70 24.44 -23.19
N THR A 132 4.41 24.10 -23.19
CA THR A 132 3.60 24.11 -24.40
C THR A 132 2.92 25.48 -24.53
N VAL A 133 3.60 26.42 -25.19
CA VAL A 133 3.04 27.72 -25.63
C VAL A 133 2.95 27.72 -27.16
#